data_AF-A0A6A1WT05-F1
#
_entry.id   AF-A0A6A1WT05-F1
#
_cell.length_a   1.000
_cell.length_b   1.000
_cell.length_c   1.000
_cell.angle_alpha   90.00
_cell.angle_beta   90.00
_cell.angle_gamma   90.00
#
_symmetry.space_group_name_H-M   'P 1'
#
loop_
_entity.id
_entity.type
_entity.pdbx_description
1 polymer ?
#
loop_
_entity_poly.entity_id
_entity_poly.type
_entity_poly.pdbx_seq_one_letter_code
_entity_poly.pdbx_strand_id
1 'polypeptide(L)'
;MAAILALSPVCNTPVSLGQTMDVQRGVALFRRACIGCHDGGGNIIQPGATLFAKDLQRNGVEGEDEIYHLTYYGRGRMPGFGENCTPRGQCTFGPRLQEEEIKLLAKFVKLQADQGWPNIETNEDSTT
;
A
#
# COMPACT_ATOMS: atom_id res chain seq x y z
N MET A 1 36.37 16.47 35.35
CA MET A 1 35.51 15.55 34.59
C MET A 1 35.15 16.23 33.29
N ALA A 2 35.60 15.72 32.14
CA ALA A 2 35.28 16.28 30.83
C ALA A 2 34.17 15.43 30.21
N ALA A 3 33.01 16.05 29.95
CA ALA A 3 31.91 15.41 29.24
C ALA A 3 32.16 15.54 27.74
N ILE A 4 32.44 14.42 27.07
CA ILE A 4 32.56 14.34 25.61
C ILE A 4 31.13 14.14 25.08
N LEU A 5 30.56 15.19 24.48
CA LEU A 5 29.30 15.12 23.75
C LEU A 5 29.58 14.51 22.37
N ALA A 6 29.29 13.22 22.21
CA ALA A 6 29.29 12.57 20.91
C ALA A 6 28.07 13.05 20.12
N LEU A 7 28.27 13.99 19.18
CA LEU A 7 27.24 14.31 18.18
C LEU A 7 27.20 13.17 17.16
N SER A 8 26.21 12.30 17.29
CA SER A 8 25.89 11.30 16.27
C SER A 8 25.49 12.00 14.96
N PRO A 9 26.00 11.57 13.79
CA PRO A 9 25.51 12.09 12.52
C PRO A 9 24.10 11.55 12.28
N VAL A 10 23.11 12.44 12.20
CA VAL A 10 21.78 12.09 11.67
C VAL A 10 21.95 11.87 10.16
N CYS A 11 22.10 10.61 9.76
CA CYS A 11 22.10 10.22 8.35
C CYS A 11 20.67 10.33 7.79
N ASN A 12 20.29 11.53 7.32
CA ASN A 12 19.12 11.68 6.46
C ASN A 12 19.47 11.06 5.09
N THR A 13 19.05 9.81 4.85
CA THR A 13 19.19 9.19 3.53
C THR A 13 18.28 9.93 2.54
N PRO A 14 18.81 10.49 1.45
CA PRO A 14 17.97 11.10 0.43
C PRO A 14 17.14 10.00 -0.24
N VAL A 15 15.81 10.18 -0.25
CA VAL A 15 14.89 9.34 -1.02
C VAL A 15 15.28 9.46 -2.50
N SER A 16 15.54 8.31 -3.15
CA SER A 16 15.91 8.28 -4.56
C SER A 16 14.76 8.75 -5.46
N LEU A 17 15.08 9.36 -6.60
CA LEU A 17 14.11 9.76 -7.63
C LEU A 17 13.21 8.58 -8.05
N GLY A 18 13.78 7.38 -8.18
CA GLY A 18 13.03 6.17 -8.54
C GLY A 18 11.99 5.77 -7.49
N GLN A 19 12.32 5.93 -6.20
CA GLN A 19 11.38 5.67 -5.11
C GLN A 19 10.23 6.68 -5.12
N THR A 20 10.49 7.93 -5.46
CA THR A 20 9.46 8.97 -5.59
C THR A 20 8.50 8.64 -6.75
N MET A 21 9.02 8.22 -7.90
CA MET A 21 8.19 7.82 -9.05
C MET A 21 7.32 6.60 -8.76
N ASP A 22 7.87 5.58 -8.09
CA ASP A 22 7.11 4.40 -7.66
C ASP A 22 5.97 4.79 -6.72
N VAL A 23 6.23 5.69 -5.75
CA VAL A 23 5.18 6.17 -4.84
C VAL A 23 4.06 6.86 -5.63
N GLN A 24 4.38 7.77 -6.56
CA GLN A 24 3.34 8.45 -7.36
C GLN A 24 2.53 7.48 -8.22
N ARG A 25 3.20 6.51 -8.87
CA ARG A 25 2.52 5.45 -9.63
C ARG A 25 1.65 4.58 -8.72
N GLY A 26 2.14 4.25 -7.52
CA GLY A 26 1.41 3.50 -6.50
C GLY A 26 0.16 4.24 -6.01
N VAL A 27 0.25 5.55 -5.79
CA VAL A 27 -0.90 6.40 -5.41
C VAL A 27 -1.96 6.38 -6.52
N ALA A 28 -1.58 6.65 -7.76
CA ALA A 28 -2.52 6.66 -8.88
C ALA A 28 -3.19 5.29 -9.07
N LEU A 29 -2.42 4.22 -8.96
CA LEU A 29 -2.90 2.84 -9.05
C LEU A 29 -3.85 2.48 -7.90
N PHE A 30 -3.51 2.87 -6.67
CA PHE A 30 -4.35 2.65 -5.49
C PHE A 30 -5.66 3.43 -5.57
N ARG A 31 -5.60 4.70 -6.02
CA ARG A 31 -6.79 5.54 -6.25
C ARG A 31 -7.74 4.93 -7.29
N ARG A 32 -7.23 4.35 -8.38
CA ARG A 32 -8.11 3.75 -9.40
C ARG A 32 -8.72 2.40 -8.98
N ALA A 33 -8.06 1.63 -8.11
CA ALA A 33 -8.42 0.23 -7.87
C ALA A 33 -8.90 -0.08 -6.44
N CYS A 34 -8.49 0.69 -5.43
CA CYS A 34 -8.57 0.26 -4.03
C CYS A 34 -9.42 1.18 -3.15
N ILE A 35 -9.46 2.49 -3.43
CA ILE A 35 -10.10 3.49 -2.54
C ILE A 35 -11.59 3.25 -2.35
N GLY A 36 -12.27 2.59 -3.30
CA GLY A 36 -13.68 2.26 -3.17
C GLY A 36 -13.98 1.44 -1.90
N CYS A 37 -13.00 0.68 -1.39
CA CYS A 37 -13.11 -0.05 -0.14
C CYS A 37 -12.14 0.43 0.95
N HIS A 38 -10.97 0.93 0.55
CA HIS A 38 -9.81 1.19 1.41
C HIS A 38 -9.36 2.66 1.42
N ASP A 39 -10.30 3.59 1.26
CA ASP A 39 -10.00 5.01 1.37
C ASP A 39 -9.30 5.35 2.69
N GLY A 40 -8.28 6.21 2.64
CA GLY A 40 -7.44 6.56 3.79
C GLY A 40 -6.80 5.38 4.53
N GLY A 41 -6.67 4.21 3.88
CA GLY A 41 -6.18 2.98 4.52
C GLY A 41 -7.23 2.23 5.34
N GLY A 42 -8.49 2.67 5.33
CA GLY A 42 -9.59 2.04 6.04
C GLY A 42 -10.06 0.72 5.43
N ASN A 43 -11.22 0.25 5.88
CA ASN A 43 -11.96 -0.84 5.24
C ASN A 43 -13.46 -0.66 5.53
N ILE A 44 -14.22 -0.18 4.55
CA ILE A 44 -15.67 0.08 4.73
C ILE A 44 -16.50 -1.20 4.79
N ILE A 45 -15.94 -2.34 4.37
CA ILE A 45 -16.64 -3.62 4.24
C ILE A 45 -16.45 -4.50 5.49
N GLN A 46 -15.28 -4.46 6.12
CA GLN A 46 -14.94 -5.33 7.24
C GLN A 46 -14.14 -4.58 8.32
N PRO A 47 -14.78 -4.27 9.46
CA PRO A 47 -14.08 -3.74 10.63
C PRO A 47 -12.95 -4.65 11.09
N GLY A 48 -11.82 -4.06 11.47
CA GLY A 48 -10.64 -4.80 11.92
C GLY A 48 -9.83 -5.49 10.82
N ALA A 49 -10.13 -5.21 9.55
CA ALA A 49 -9.34 -5.61 8.40
C ALA A 49 -8.91 -4.38 7.57
N THR A 50 -8.52 -3.30 8.25
CA THR A 50 -7.97 -2.10 7.60
C THR A 50 -6.55 -2.36 7.09
N LEU A 51 -6.01 -1.41 6.33
CA LEU A 51 -4.64 -1.42 5.85
C LEU A 51 -3.66 -0.74 6.82
N PHE A 52 -4.08 -0.43 8.05
CA PHE A 52 -3.18 0.08 9.09
C PHE A 52 -2.34 -1.05 9.67
N ALA A 53 -1.09 -0.75 10.05
CA ALA A 53 -0.11 -1.73 10.54
C ALA A 53 -0.66 -2.67 11.63
N LYS A 54 -1.40 -2.14 12.61
CA LYS A 54 -2.00 -2.94 13.70
C LYS A 54 -2.96 -4.01 13.18
N ASP A 55 -3.76 -3.71 12.16
CA ASP A 55 -4.71 -4.65 11.59
C ASP A 55 -4.01 -5.63 10.66
N LEU A 56 -3.04 -5.18 9.87
CA LEU A 56 -2.23 -6.06 9.02
C LEU A 56 -1.47 -7.10 9.86
N GLN A 57 -0.81 -6.67 10.94
CA GLN A 57 -0.12 -7.55 11.88
C GLN A 57 -1.07 -8.57 12.52
N ARG A 58 -2.19 -8.09 13.07
CA ARG A 58 -3.19 -8.95 13.72
C ARG A 58 -3.74 -10.02 12.77
N ASN A 59 -3.85 -9.70 11.48
CA ASN A 59 -4.38 -10.60 10.45
C ASN A 59 -3.28 -11.40 9.71
N GLY A 60 -2.01 -11.28 10.13
CA GLY A 60 -0.88 -12.00 9.53
C GLY A 60 -0.60 -11.63 8.08
N VAL A 61 -0.83 -10.37 7.70
CA VAL A 61 -0.65 -9.85 6.33
C VAL A 61 0.13 -8.54 6.31
N GLU A 62 1.12 -8.42 7.19
CA GLU A 62 1.95 -7.21 7.34
C GLU A 62 3.15 -7.14 6.38
N GLY A 63 3.55 -8.27 5.78
CA GLY A 63 4.63 -8.30 4.80
C GLY A 63 4.15 -7.97 3.38
N GLU A 64 5.09 -7.50 2.56
CA GLU A 64 4.80 -7.13 1.17
C GLU A 64 4.31 -8.35 0.36
N ASP A 65 4.89 -9.53 0.57
CA ASP A 65 4.50 -10.77 -0.12
C ASP A 65 3.08 -11.22 0.26
N GLU A 66 2.69 -11.08 1.52
CA GLU A 66 1.33 -11.39 1.97
C GLU A 66 0.31 -10.41 1.39
N ILE A 67 0.64 -9.11 1.35
CA ILE A 67 -0.21 -8.08 0.73
C ILE A 67 -0.34 -8.34 -0.77
N TYR A 68 0.76 -8.68 -1.44
CA TYR A 68 0.76 -9.08 -2.85
C TYR A 68 -0.18 -10.27 -3.06
N HIS A 69 -0.02 -11.34 -2.29
CA HIS A 69 -0.82 -12.56 -2.42
C HIS A 69 -2.32 -12.27 -2.18
N LEU A 70 -2.63 -11.47 -1.15
CA LEU A 70 -4.00 -11.07 -0.84
C LEU A 70 -4.62 -10.23 -1.97
N THR A 71 -3.85 -9.31 -2.54
CA THR A 71 -4.31 -8.48 -3.68
C THR A 71 -4.47 -9.32 -4.94
N TYR A 72 -3.59 -10.30 -5.17
CA TYR A 72 -3.63 -11.16 -6.34
C TYR A 72 -4.85 -12.10 -6.31
N TYR A 73 -5.05 -12.83 -5.21
CA TYR A 73 -6.04 -13.91 -5.13
C TYR A 73 -7.35 -13.52 -4.43
N GLY A 74 -7.36 -12.43 -3.66
CA GLY A 74 -8.49 -12.01 -2.85
C GLY A 74 -8.65 -12.85 -1.58
N ARG A 75 -9.54 -12.42 -0.69
CA ARG A 75 -9.94 -13.18 0.51
C ARG A 75 -11.31 -12.71 0.99
N GLY A 76 -12.22 -13.66 1.19
CA GLY A 76 -13.57 -13.36 1.67
C GLY A 76 -14.30 -12.41 0.72
N ARG A 77 -14.63 -11.21 1.20
CA ARG A 77 -15.35 -10.19 0.40
C ARG A 77 -14.45 -9.31 -0.46
N MET A 78 -13.12 -9.37 -0.27
CA MET A 78 -12.18 -8.65 -1.12
C MET A 78 -11.90 -9.48 -2.38
N PRO A 79 -12.20 -8.97 -3.58
CA PRO A 79 -11.92 -9.68 -4.82
C PRO A 79 -10.40 -9.74 -5.10
N GLY A 80 -9.94 -10.81 -5.73
CA GLY A 80 -8.59 -10.89 -6.28
C GLY A 80 -8.44 -10.17 -7.62
N PHE A 81 -7.30 -9.52 -7.84
CA PHE A 81 -7.03 -8.68 -9.01
C PHE A 81 -6.06 -9.31 -10.03
N GLY A 82 -5.36 -10.38 -9.66
CA GLY A 82 -4.36 -11.01 -10.52
C GLY A 82 -4.95 -11.65 -11.78
N GLU A 83 -4.16 -11.70 -12.85
CA GLU A 83 -4.55 -12.28 -14.14
C GLU A 83 -5.01 -13.74 -14.01
N ASN A 84 -4.34 -14.52 -13.15
CA ASN A 84 -4.63 -15.94 -12.92
C ASN A 84 -5.54 -16.20 -11.69
N CYS A 85 -6.14 -15.16 -11.10
CA CYS A 85 -7.10 -15.35 -10.01
C CYS A 85 -8.30 -16.17 -10.48
N THR A 86 -8.61 -17.23 -9.74
CA THR A 86 -9.68 -18.19 -10.02
C THR A 86 -10.23 -18.77 -8.72
N PRO A 87 -11.50 -19.21 -8.65
CA PRO A 87 -12.58 -19.10 -9.64
C PRO A 87 -13.03 -17.66 -9.93
N ARG A 88 -13.72 -17.43 -11.07
CA ARG A 88 -14.14 -16.09 -11.49
C ARG A 88 -14.89 -15.28 -10.42
N GLY A 89 -15.69 -15.96 -9.58
CA GLY A 89 -16.51 -15.34 -8.54
C GLY A 89 -15.76 -14.75 -7.35
N GLN A 90 -14.52 -15.19 -7.07
CA GLN A 90 -13.69 -14.58 -6.00
C GLN A 90 -12.83 -13.42 -6.48
N CYS A 91 -13.02 -13.02 -7.73
CA CYS A 91 -12.11 -12.16 -8.46
C CYS A 91 -12.81 -10.90 -8.96
N THR A 92 -12.06 -9.83 -9.21
CA THR A 92 -12.63 -8.56 -9.66
C THR A 92 -13.36 -8.71 -10.98
N PHE A 93 -14.58 -8.18 -11.10
CA PHE A 93 -15.32 -8.21 -12.36
C PHE A 93 -14.76 -7.25 -13.41
N GLY A 94 -14.00 -6.23 -12.98
CA GLY A 94 -13.29 -5.32 -13.87
C GLY A 94 -12.02 -5.92 -14.48
N PRO A 95 -11.20 -5.08 -15.14
CA PRO A 95 -9.89 -5.48 -15.65
C PRO A 95 -9.00 -6.06 -14.56
N ARG A 96 -8.20 -7.05 -14.94
CA ARG A 96 -7.14 -7.58 -14.08
C ARG A 96 -5.96 -6.63 -14.04
N LEU A 97 -5.15 -6.78 -13.01
CA LEU A 97 -3.88 -6.07 -12.86
C LEU A 97 -2.74 -7.01 -13.23
N GLN A 98 -1.73 -6.45 -13.88
CA GLN A 98 -0.49 -7.14 -14.18
C GLN A 98 0.31 -7.37 -12.88
N GLU A 99 1.24 -8.33 -12.90
CA GLU A 99 1.96 -8.75 -11.69
C GLU A 99 2.81 -7.62 -11.06
N GLU A 100 3.46 -6.82 -11.89
CA GLU A 100 4.25 -5.66 -11.47
C GLU A 100 3.39 -4.50 -10.94
N GLU A 101 2.16 -4.33 -11.44
CA GLU A 101 1.18 -3.43 -10.83
C GLU A 101 0.80 -3.89 -9.42
N ILE A 102 0.58 -5.19 -9.21
CA ILE A 102 0.24 -5.74 -7.89
C ILE A 102 1.43 -5.65 -6.93
N LYS A 103 2.66 -5.89 -7.39
CA LYS A 103 3.89 -5.67 -6.60
C LYS A 103 4.02 -4.20 -6.18
N LEU A 104 3.76 -3.27 -7.11
CA LEU A 104 3.77 -1.84 -6.81
C LEU A 104 2.72 -1.48 -5.76
N LEU A 105 1.50 -2.02 -5.86
CA LEU A 105 0.46 -1.83 -4.85
C LEU A 105 0.86 -2.38 -3.49
N ALA A 106 1.44 -3.58 -3.45
CA ALA A 106 1.86 -4.20 -2.19
C ALA A 106 2.93 -3.37 -1.48
N LYS A 107 3.95 -2.94 -2.22
CA LYS A 107 4.99 -2.02 -1.74
C LYS A 107 4.41 -0.69 -1.26
N PHE A 108 3.46 -0.13 -2.02
CA PHE A 108 2.79 1.12 -1.66
C PHE A 108 1.97 0.98 -0.36
N VAL A 109 1.16 -0.06 -0.23
CA VAL A 109 0.35 -0.32 0.97
C VAL A 109 1.27 -0.55 2.18
N LYS A 110 2.35 -1.31 2.02
CA LYS A 110 3.33 -1.52 3.09
C LYS A 110 3.95 -0.20 3.55
N LEU A 111 4.40 0.62 2.61
CA LEU A 111 4.98 1.94 2.90
C LEU A 111 3.97 2.85 3.64
N GLN A 112 2.73 2.89 3.18
CA GLN A 112 1.67 3.68 3.81
C GLN A 112 1.34 3.19 5.20
N ALA A 113 1.26 1.87 5.41
CA ALA A 113 1.01 1.27 6.71
C ALA A 113 2.13 1.63 7.71
N ASP A 114 3.39 1.58 7.27
CA ASP A 114 4.57 1.95 8.08
C ASP A 114 4.58 3.44 8.46
N GLN A 115 4.02 4.29 7.60
CA GLN A 115 3.93 5.74 7.81
C GLN A 115 2.62 6.17 8.50
N GLY A 116 1.71 5.23 8.79
CA GLY A 116 0.42 5.52 9.42
C GLY A 116 -0.57 6.24 8.50
N TRP A 117 -0.50 5.99 7.19
CA TRP A 117 -1.39 6.55 6.17
C TRP A 117 -1.46 8.09 6.17
N PRO A 118 -0.34 8.78 5.89
CA PRO A 118 -0.37 10.23 5.70
C PRO A 118 -1.19 10.61 4.46
N ASN A 119 -1.79 11.81 4.47
CA ASN A 119 -2.39 12.39 3.28
C ASN A 119 -1.29 12.62 2.24
N ILE A 120 -1.35 11.89 1.12
CA ILE A 120 -0.45 12.15 -0.01
C ILE A 120 -1.15 13.16 -0.93
N GLU A 121 -0.77 14.43 -0.77
CA GLU A 121 -1.06 15.47 -1.74
C GLU A 121 -0.27 15.16 -3.01
N THR A 122 -0.98 14.77 -4.06
CA THR A 122 -0.44 14.68 -5.42
C THR A 122 -0.50 16.09 -6.01
N ASN A 123 0.59 16.58 -6.61
CA ASN A 123 0.68 17.91 -7.25
C ASN A 123 -0.30 18.16 -8.43
N GLU A 124 -1.37 17.39 -8.55
CA GLU A 124 -2.47 17.60 -9.50
C GLU A 124 -3.47 18.67 -9.02
N ASP A 125 -3.52 18.98 -7.72
CA ASP A 125 -4.42 20.01 -7.15
C ASP A 125 -3.89 21.45 -7.29
N SER A 126 -2.74 21.66 -7.93
CA SER A 126 -2.13 23.01 -8.09
C SER A 126 -2.39 23.67 -9.46
N THR A 127 -3.21 23.06 -10.33
CA THR A 127 -3.47 23.59 -11.68
C THR A 127 -4.97 23.71 -12.00
N THR A 128 -5.73 24.35 -11.12
CA THR A 128 -7.02 24.95 -11.49
C THR A 128 -7.03 26.41 -11.08
#